data_AF-A0A1B3SL76-F1
#
_entry.id   AF-A0A1B3SL76-F1
#
_cell.length_a   1.000
_cell.length_b   1.000
_cell.length_c   1.000
_cell.angle_alpha   90.00
_cell.angle_beta   90.00
_cell.angle_gamma   90.00
#
_symmetry.space_group_name_H-M   'P 1'
#
loop_
_entity.id
_entity.type
_entity.pdbx_description
1 polymer ?
#
loop_
_entity_poly.entity_id
_entity_poly.type
_entity_poly.pdbx_seq_one_letter_code
_entity_poly.pdbx_strand_id
1 'polypeptide(L)'
;MKTNLEIFHELSEEIMRSAICLALFENKIDVNLIDENQINLGHLLSKLDPVICLGVTNSIYYHYTNLTKHLTIVLKSDAIKYLRKIEQKSYLDSVRKLESKIIH
;
A
#
# COMPACT_ATOMS: atom_id res chain seq x y z
N MET A 1 24.27 -5.74 11.63
CA MET A 1 24.31 -4.63 10.65
C MET A 1 23.29 -4.98 9.59
N LYS A 2 22.24 -4.17 9.39
CA LYS A 2 21.19 -4.50 8.42
C LYS A 2 21.73 -4.42 7.00
N THR A 3 21.28 -5.31 6.12
CA THR A 3 21.64 -5.24 4.70
C THR A 3 20.91 -4.07 4.03
N ASN A 4 21.45 -3.54 2.92
CA ASN A 4 20.74 -2.52 2.14
C ASN A 4 19.34 -2.99 1.71
N LEU A 5 19.18 -4.29 1.45
CA LEU A 5 17.90 -4.88 1.06
C LEU A 5 16.87 -4.82 2.20
N GLU A 6 17.29 -5.13 3.44
CA GLU A 6 16.45 -5.01 4.63
C GLU A 6 16.00 -3.56 4.87
N ILE A 7 16.91 -2.61 4.69
CA ILE A 7 16.60 -1.18 4.84
C ILE A 7 15.55 -0.74 3.80
N PHE A 8 15.69 -1.15 2.55
CA PHE A 8 14.69 -0.82 1.51
C PHE A 8 13.35 -1.49 1.74
N HIS A 9 13.35 -2.71 2.30
CA HIS A 9 12.12 -3.41 2.67
C HIS A 9 11.37 -2.67 3.78
N GLU A 10 12.05 -2.35 4.88
CA GLU A 10 11.48 -1.59 6.01
C GLU A 10 10.94 -0.24 5.55
N LEU A 11 11.69 0.46 4.70
CA LEU A 11 11.25 1.72 4.12
C LEU A 11 9.98 1.55 3.29
N SER A 12 9.89 0.50 2.46
CA SER A 12 8.69 0.21 1.67
C SER A 12 7.47 -0.06 2.54
N GLU A 13 7.63 -0.76 3.67
CA GLU A 13 6.56 -1.04 4.61
C GLU A 13 6.07 0.24 5.30
N GLU A 14 6.98 1.12 5.73
CA GLU A 14 6.63 2.39 6.36
C GLU A 14 5.88 3.35 5.41
N ILE A 15 6.27 3.39 4.13
CA ILE A 15 5.55 4.16 3.10
C ILE A 15 4.13 3.61 2.94
N MET A 16 3.98 2.28 2.87
CA MET A 16 2.68 1.64 2.73
C MET A 16 1.77 1.94 3.93
N ARG A 17 2.30 1.82 5.16
CA ARG A 17 1.56 2.17 6.39
C ARG A 17 1.11 3.62 6.38
N SER A 18 2.00 4.54 6.00
CA SER A 18 1.70 5.97 5.91
C SER A 18 0.59 6.25 4.89
N ALA A 19 0.66 5.62 3.71
CA ALA A 19 -0.35 5.74 2.67
C ALA A 19 -1.72 5.20 3.10
N ILE A 20 -1.74 4.08 3.84
CA ILE A 20 -2.94 3.51 4.44
C ILE A 20 -3.56 4.52 5.43
N CYS A 21 -2.77 5.06 6.37
CA CYS A 21 -3.27 6.02 7.35
C CYS A 21 -3.91 7.26 6.70
N LEU A 22 -3.25 7.84 5.69
CA LEU A 22 -3.77 9.01 4.96
C LEU A 22 -5.08 8.68 4.23
N ALA A 23 -5.13 7.54 3.56
CA ALA A 23 -6.33 7.11 2.83
C ALA A 23 -7.52 6.88 3.74
N LEU A 24 -7.30 6.26 4.90
CA LEU A 24 -8.35 6.02 5.90
C LEU A 24 -8.91 7.33 6.45
N PHE A 25 -8.03 8.28 6.77
CA PHE A 25 -8.42 9.60 7.24
C PHE A 25 -9.26 10.35 6.19
N GLU A 26 -8.81 10.40 4.94
CA GLU A 26 -9.53 11.08 3.84
C GLU A 26 -10.90 10.46 3.58
N ASN A 27 -10.99 9.13 3.62
CA ASN A 27 -12.23 8.40 3.41
C ASN A 27 -13.09 8.30 4.68
N LYS A 28 -12.70 8.97 5.77
CA LYS A 28 -13.43 8.99 7.06
C LYS A 28 -13.72 7.60 7.61
N ILE A 29 -12.76 6.68 7.45
CA ILE A 29 -12.86 5.31 7.96
C ILE A 29 -12.55 5.32 9.44
N ASP A 30 -13.40 4.66 10.22
CA ASP A 30 -13.12 4.42 11.63
C ASP A 30 -11.93 3.46 11.77
N VAL A 31 -10.82 3.99 12.28
CA VAL A 31 -9.57 3.25 12.49
C VAL A 31 -9.71 2.16 13.55
N ASN A 32 -10.75 2.20 14.39
CA ASN A 32 -11.04 1.13 15.36
C ASN A 32 -11.44 -0.20 14.69
N LEU A 33 -11.76 -0.18 13.39
CA LEU A 33 -12.02 -1.38 12.59
C LEU A 33 -10.73 -2.15 12.23
N ILE A 34 -9.57 -1.54 12.49
CA ILE A 34 -8.26 -2.01 12.06
C ILE A 34 -7.53 -2.57 13.28
N ASP A 35 -7.21 -3.86 13.22
CA ASP A 35 -6.45 -4.52 14.27
C ASP A 35 -4.96 -4.24 14.05
N GLU A 36 -4.32 -3.56 15.00
CA GLU A 36 -2.90 -3.14 14.95
C GLU A 36 -1.95 -4.32 14.69
N ASN A 37 -2.36 -5.53 15.06
CA ASN A 37 -1.56 -6.74 14.94
C ASN A 37 -1.70 -7.48 13.59
N GLN A 38 -2.65 -7.07 12.73
CA GLN A 38 -2.96 -7.76 11.46
C GLN A 38 -3.14 -6.79 10.28
N ILE A 39 -2.31 -5.75 10.20
CA ILE A 39 -2.35 -4.78 9.10
C ILE A 39 -1.74 -5.39 7.82
N ASN A 40 -2.51 -6.27 7.19
CA ASN A 40 -2.36 -6.70 5.82
C ASN A 40 -3.38 -5.90 5.00
N LEU A 41 -2.94 -5.25 3.91
CA LEU A 41 -3.81 -4.41 3.05
C LEU A 41 -5.07 -5.15 2.60
N GLY A 42 -4.96 -6.44 2.24
CA GLY A 42 -6.11 -7.27 1.90
C GLY A 42 -7.06 -7.53 3.06
N HIS A 43 -6.56 -7.65 4.29
CA HIS A 43 -7.40 -7.78 5.49
C HIS A 43 -8.18 -6.47 5.76
N LEU A 44 -7.50 -5.33 5.68
CA LEU A 44 -8.12 -4.00 5.79
C LEU A 44 -9.26 -3.84 4.78
N LEU A 45 -8.96 -4.07 3.49
CA LEU A 45 -9.91 -3.89 2.40
C LEU A 45 -11.10 -4.87 2.49
N SER A 46 -10.92 -6.04 3.10
CA SER A 46 -11.99 -7.03 3.29
C SER A 46 -13.06 -6.61 4.30
N LYS A 47 -12.76 -5.66 5.19
CA LYS A 47 -13.69 -5.16 6.22
C LYS A 47 -14.53 -3.97 5.74
N LEU A 48 -14.23 -3.43 4.55
CA LEU A 48 -14.88 -2.24 4.01
C LEU A 48 -15.99 -2.62 3.04
N ASP A 49 -17.04 -1.79 3.00
CA ASP A 49 -18.04 -1.83 1.92
C ASP A 49 -17.34 -1.73 0.56
N PRO A 50 -17.75 -2.49 -0.49
CA PRO A 50 -17.07 -2.51 -1.78
C PRO A 50 -16.88 -1.15 -2.45
N VAL A 51 -17.83 -0.23 -2.31
CA VAL A 51 -17.74 1.12 -2.90
C VAL A 51 -16.71 1.96 -2.15
N ILE A 52 -16.74 1.88 -0.81
CA ILE A 52 -15.75 2.54 0.05
C ILE A 52 -14.36 1.94 -0.17
N CYS A 53 -14.28 0.62 -0.32
CA CYS A 53 -13.05 -0.13 -0.57
C CYS A 53 -12.34 0.34 -1.84
N LEU A 54 -13.09 0.61 -2.92
CA LEU A 54 -12.54 1.17 -4.14
C LEU A 54 -11.95 2.58 -3.92
N GLY A 55 -12.67 3.45 -3.21
CA GLY A 55 -12.22 4.80 -2.86
C GLY A 55 -10.94 4.79 -2.01
N VAL A 56 -10.93 3.97 -0.96
CA VAL A 56 -9.77 3.77 -0.08
C VAL A 56 -8.58 3.21 -0.87
N THR A 57 -8.79 2.20 -1.72
CA THR A 57 -7.71 1.62 -2.53
C THR A 57 -7.06 2.65 -3.46
N ASN A 58 -7.87 3.50 -4.09
CA ASN A 58 -7.37 4.57 -4.96
C ASN A 58 -6.59 5.63 -4.16
N SER A 59 -7.08 6.04 -2.99
CA SER A 59 -6.35 6.96 -2.10
C SER A 59 -5.03 6.35 -1.64
N ILE A 60 -5.00 5.07 -1.26
CA ILE A 60 -3.76 4.36 -0.87
C ILE A 60 -2.76 4.42 -2.02
N TYR A 61 -3.18 4.05 -3.23
CA TYR A 61 -2.30 4.07 -4.40
C TYR A 61 -1.77 5.47 -4.70
N TYR A 62 -2.61 6.51 -4.58
CA TYR A 62 -2.22 7.91 -4.78
C TYR A 62 -1.14 8.35 -3.79
N HIS A 63 -1.39 8.17 -2.48
CA HIS A 63 -0.44 8.57 -1.43
C HIS A 63 0.86 7.79 -1.49
N TYR A 64 0.75 6.49 -1.68
CA TYR A 64 1.90 5.60 -1.82
C TYR A 64 2.78 6.03 -3.00
N THR A 65 2.18 6.26 -4.18
CA THR A 65 2.91 6.73 -5.37
C THR A 65 3.60 8.07 -5.13
N ASN A 66 2.94 9.01 -4.44
CA ASN A 66 3.50 10.32 -4.16
C ASN A 66 4.65 10.26 -3.15
N LEU A 67 4.49 9.51 -2.06
CA LEU A 67 5.54 9.30 -1.07
C LEU A 67 6.75 8.61 -1.70
N THR A 68 6.54 7.56 -2.49
CA THR A 68 7.61 6.89 -3.23
C THR A 68 8.29 7.89 -4.18
N LYS A 69 7.54 8.72 -4.93
CA LYS A 69 8.12 9.78 -5.78
C LYS A 69 8.98 10.77 -4.98
N HIS A 70 8.52 11.23 -3.83
CA HIS A 70 9.32 12.11 -2.98
C HIS A 70 10.60 11.44 -2.50
N LEU A 71 10.52 10.17 -2.12
CA LEU A 71 11.69 9.36 -1.78
C LEU A 71 12.63 9.14 -2.97
N THR A 72 12.09 9.03 -4.20
CA THR A 72 12.92 8.92 -5.40
C THR A 72 13.73 10.18 -5.72
N ILE A 73 13.29 11.34 -5.24
CA ILE A 73 14.07 12.60 -5.35
C ILE A 73 15.24 12.58 -4.36
N VAL A 74 15.10 11.87 -3.24
CA VAL A 74 16.09 11.80 -2.14
C VAL A 74 17.06 10.63 -2.31
N LEU A 75 16.64 9.51 -2.93
CA LEU A 75 17.42 8.28 -3.10
C LEU A 75 17.96 8.14 -4.53
N LYS A 76 19.21 7.69 -4.70
CA LYS A 76 19.82 7.49 -6.03
C LYS A 76 19.10 6.39 -6.85
N SER A 77 18.96 6.65 -8.16
CA SER A 77 18.36 5.85 -9.27
C SER A 77 18.09 4.35 -9.06
N ASP A 78 19.06 3.60 -8.53
CA ASP A 78 19.03 2.13 -8.64
C ASP A 78 18.12 1.47 -7.61
N ALA A 79 17.97 2.08 -6.43
CA ALA A 79 17.02 1.63 -5.40
C ALA A 79 15.55 1.78 -5.86
N ILE A 80 15.29 2.81 -6.66
CA ILE A 80 13.96 3.17 -7.16
C ILE A 80 13.46 2.15 -8.18
N LYS A 81 14.35 1.72 -9.09
CA LYS A 81 14.02 0.70 -10.10
C LYS A 81 13.62 -0.62 -9.44
N TYR A 82 14.28 -0.96 -8.33
CA TYR A 82 13.98 -2.16 -7.56
C TYR A 82 12.63 -2.05 -6.86
N LEU A 83 12.38 -0.95 -6.12
CA LEU A 83 11.11 -0.70 -5.42
C LEU A 83 9.91 -0.72 -6.37
N ARG A 84 9.99 -0.02 -7.51
CA ARG A 84 8.92 -0.03 -8.54
C ARG A 84 8.57 -1.43 -9.05
N LYS A 85 9.57 -2.30 -9.20
CA LYS A 85 9.35 -3.65 -9.73
C LYS A 85 8.61 -4.54 -8.72
N ILE A 86 8.86 -4.34 -7.43
CA ILE A 86 8.15 -5.02 -6.35
C ILE A 86 6.71 -4.50 -6.24
N GLU A 87 6.53 -3.18 -6.28
CA GLU A 87 5.21 -2.53 -6.25
C GLU A 87 4.29 -3.03 -7.35
N GLN A 88 4.78 -3.01 -8.60
CA GLN A 88 3.98 -3.35 -9.76
C GLN A 88 3.53 -4.81 -9.72
N LYS A 89 4.37 -5.70 -9.19
CA LYS A 89 4.02 -7.10 -8.94
C LYS A 89 2.93 -7.23 -7.88
N SER A 90 3.09 -6.54 -6.74
CA SER A 90 2.15 -6.62 -5.62
C SER A 90 0.77 -6.04 -5.97
N TYR A 91 0.73 -4.98 -6.77
CA TYR A 91 -0.51 -4.42 -7.32
C TYR A 91 -1.22 -5.41 -8.26
N LEU A 92 -0.52 -5.97 -9.24
CA LEU A 92 -1.10 -6.93 -10.18
C LEU A 92 -1.65 -8.19 -9.49
N ASP A 93 -0.94 -8.67 -8.46
CA ASP A 93 -1.40 -9.82 -7.66
C ASP A 93 -2.66 -9.48 -6.85
N SER A 94 -2.78 -8.25 -6.36
CA SER A 94 -3.96 -7.78 -5.64
C SER A 94 -5.18 -7.61 -6.56
N VAL A 95 -4.98 -7.06 -7.76
CA VAL A 95 -6.03 -6.93 -8.78
C VAL A 95 -6.56 -8.30 -9.20
N ARG A 96 -5.69 -9.27 -9.51
CA ARG A 96 -6.11 -10.63 -9.87
C ARG A 96 -6.96 -11.31 -8.79
N LYS A 97 -6.60 -11.11 -7.51
CA LYS A 97 -7.37 -11.64 -6.38
C LYS A 97 -8.75 -10.98 -6.27
N LEU A 98 -8.85 -9.68 -6.53
CA LEU A 98 -10.12 -8.97 -6.55
C LEU A 98 -10.99 -9.40 -7.74
N GLU A 99 -10.43 -9.50 -8.95
CA GLU A 99 -11.13 -9.98 -10.15
C GLU A 99 -11.72 -11.38 -9.95
N SER A 100 -10.95 -12.28 -9.31
CA SER A 100 -11.42 -13.65 -9.03
C SER A 100 -12.62 -13.72 -8.08
N LYS A 101 -12.91 -12.63 -7.33
CA LYS A 101 -14.07 -12.53 -6.43
C LYS A 101 -15.31 -11.92 -7.10
N ILE A 102 -15.17 -11.31 -8.27
CA ILE A 102 -16.26 -10.60 -8.99
C ILE A 102 -16.91 -11.49 -10.06
N ILE A 103 -16.28 -12.61 -10.44
CA ILE A 103 -16.78 -13.54 -11.49
C ILE A 103 -17.77 -14.61 -10.94
N HIS A 104 -18.25 -14.47 -9.69
CA HIS A 104 -19.32 -15.29 -9.12
C HIS A 104 -20.42 -14.40 -8.53
#